data_AF-A0A1I7S067-F1
#
_entry.id   AF-A0A1I7S067-F1
#
_cell.length_a   1.000
_cell.length_b   1.000
_cell.length_c   1.000
_cell.angle_alpha   90.00
_cell.angle_beta   90.00
_cell.angle_gamma   90.00
#
_symmetry.space_group_name_H-M   'P 1'
#
loop_
_entity.id
_entity.type
_entity.pdbx_description
1 polymer ?
#
loop_
_entity_poly.entity_id
_entity_poly.type
_entity_poly.pdbx_seq_one_letter_code
_entity_poly.pdbx_strand_id
1 'polypeptide(L)'
;MIRNNEYISLTELQERQRIEDRKTKRIIGKVCPFLVYGLLSFVVLNIIFIFLPFESLYKPLWLVIMLCMMTVYFVSSIVFSYYMACNTHPGSPRKGKRSFCAQEKLFFVSWRDTLCYSNYLVAIPVAIVFLLCLQIFAFAGFLFWQNFSMISFGILYIESLKSDKKSSLQMYLWPFGAPNFTKNWRNFLGLHFGRRFWSHILLPSTHKPFFHEEYTPPMCNL
;
A
#
# COMPACT_ATOMS: atom_id res chain seq x y z
N MET A 1 24.00 -14.45 52.17
CA MET A 1 24.59 -13.49 51.20
C MET A 1 24.22 -13.79 49.75
N ILE A 2 24.31 -15.06 49.29
CA ILE A 2 24.04 -15.47 47.90
C ILE A 2 22.61 -15.14 47.41
N ARG A 3 21.58 -15.36 48.25
CA ARG A 3 20.17 -15.12 47.92
C ARG A 3 19.83 -13.65 47.63
N ASN A 4 20.58 -12.69 48.20
CA ASN A 4 20.36 -11.27 47.94
C ASN A 4 20.90 -10.85 46.58
N ASN A 5 22.03 -11.40 46.14
CA ASN A 5 22.61 -11.09 44.82
C ASN A 5 21.73 -11.61 43.67
N GLU A 6 21.11 -12.77 43.83
CA GLU A 6 20.19 -13.35 42.84
C GLU A 6 18.89 -12.54 42.71
N TYR A 7 18.39 -11.99 43.82
CA TYR A 7 17.21 -11.13 43.78
C TYR A 7 17.49 -9.79 43.09
N ILE A 8 18.66 -9.20 43.36
CA ILE A 8 19.11 -7.95 42.74
C ILE A 8 19.26 -8.12 41.23
N SER A 9 19.89 -9.21 40.77
CA SER A 9 20.08 -9.47 39.34
C SER A 9 18.75 -9.69 38.59
N LEU A 10 17.79 -10.39 39.19
CA LEU A 10 16.44 -10.58 38.63
C LEU A 10 15.68 -9.25 38.50
N THR A 11 15.80 -8.35 39.49
CA THR A 11 15.14 -7.03 39.43
C THR A 11 15.73 -6.13 38.35
N GLU A 12 17.06 -6.14 38.16
CA GLU A 12 17.73 -5.38 37.10
C GLU A 12 17.34 -5.89 35.69
N LEU A 13 17.25 -7.21 35.52
CA LEU A 13 16.78 -7.83 34.27
C LEU A 13 15.34 -7.45 33.93
N GLN A 14 14.43 -7.49 34.91
CA GLN A 14 13.04 -7.08 34.72
C GLN A 14 12.90 -5.58 34.43
N GLU A 15 13.75 -4.74 35.00
CA GLU A 15 13.73 -3.29 34.74
C GLU A 15 14.25 -2.97 33.34
N ARG A 16 15.31 -3.66 32.89
CA ARG A 16 15.79 -3.59 31.50
C ARG A 16 14.71 -4.04 30.51
N GLN A 17 14.05 -5.17 30.75
CA GLN A 17 12.92 -5.63 29.93
C GLN A 17 11.78 -4.61 29.88
N ARG A 18 11.40 -4.00 31.01
CA ARG A 18 10.37 -2.94 31.06
C ARG A 18 10.78 -1.66 30.34
N ILE A 19 12.08 -1.32 30.29
CA ILE A 19 12.59 -0.17 29.55
C ILE A 19 12.56 -0.48 28.04
N GLU A 20 13.03 -1.66 27.64
CA GLU A 20 12.99 -2.17 26.26
C GLU A 20 11.54 -2.18 25.74
N ASP A 21 10.60 -2.78 26.47
CA ASP A 21 9.18 -2.82 26.09
C ASP A 21 8.55 -1.43 25.92
N ARG A 22 8.93 -0.49 26.78
CA ARG A 22 8.44 0.91 26.69
C ARG A 22 9.01 1.61 25.47
N LYS A 23 10.28 1.38 25.12
CA LYS A 23 10.89 1.90 23.90
C LYS A 23 10.21 1.30 22.67
N THR A 24 10.09 -0.02 22.61
CA THR A 24 9.46 -0.76 21.50
C THR A 24 8.03 -0.29 21.26
N LYS A 25 7.19 -0.18 22.30
CA LYS A 25 5.81 0.31 22.17
C LYS A 25 5.72 1.76 21.65
N ARG A 26 6.64 2.64 22.05
CA ARG A 26 6.70 4.02 21.53
C ARG A 26 7.15 4.07 20.08
N ILE A 27 8.10 3.22 19.69
CA ILE A 27 8.60 3.15 18.31
C ILE A 27 7.49 2.61 17.40
N ILE A 28 6.87 1.48 17.76
CA ILE A 28 5.75 0.89 17.01
C ILE A 28 4.60 1.88 16.86
N GLY A 29 4.25 2.60 17.93
CA GLY A 29 3.19 3.61 17.90
C GLY A 29 3.45 4.80 16.96
N LYS A 30 4.72 5.10 16.63
CA LYS A 30 5.08 6.14 15.66
C LYS A 30 5.21 5.61 14.24
N VAL A 31 5.72 4.39 14.08
CA VAL A 31 5.96 3.76 12.77
C VAL A 31 4.66 3.27 12.13
N CYS A 32 3.74 2.71 12.92
CA CYS A 32 2.49 2.16 12.40
C CYS A 32 1.63 3.21 11.66
N PRO A 33 1.43 4.45 12.19
CA PRO A 33 0.75 5.50 11.46
C PRO A 33 1.39 5.85 10.13
N PHE A 34 2.71 6.01 10.13
CA PHE A 34 3.45 6.35 8.91
C PHE A 34 3.29 5.26 7.84
N LEU A 35 3.34 3.99 8.24
CA LEU A 35 3.15 2.86 7.34
C LEU A 35 1.74 2.85 6.73
N VAL A 36 0.70 3.08 7.55
CA VAL A 36 -0.70 3.07 7.08
C VAL A 36 -0.97 4.22 6.12
N TYR A 37 -0.53 5.45 6.44
CA TYR A 37 -0.67 6.58 5.53
C TYR A 37 0.13 6.39 4.24
N GLY A 38 1.34 5.83 4.33
CA GLY A 38 2.18 5.49 3.18
C GLY A 38 1.50 4.47 2.26
N LEU A 39 0.96 3.39 2.83
CA LEU A 39 0.24 2.36 2.08
C LEU A 39 -1.04 2.91 1.44
N LEU A 40 -1.82 3.70 2.19
CA LEU A 40 -3.04 4.31 1.68
C LEU A 40 -2.75 5.27 0.52
N SER A 41 -1.75 6.13 0.67
CA SER A 41 -1.28 7.03 -0.38
C SER A 41 -0.83 6.25 -1.62
N PHE A 42 -0.06 5.19 -1.43
CA PHE A 42 0.40 4.34 -2.52
C PHE A 42 -0.75 3.66 -3.27
N VAL A 43 -1.76 3.14 -2.57
CA VAL A 43 -2.97 2.56 -3.19
C VAL A 43 -3.75 3.63 -3.96
N VAL A 44 -3.93 4.82 -3.40
CA VAL A 44 -4.62 5.93 -4.08
C VAL A 44 -3.86 6.36 -5.35
N LEU A 45 -2.52 6.42 -5.32
CA LEU A 45 -1.71 6.71 -6.50
C LEU A 45 -1.91 5.66 -7.60
N ASN A 46 -1.93 4.37 -7.25
CA ASN A 46 -2.24 3.31 -8.22
C ASN A 46 -3.63 3.48 -8.84
N ILE A 47 -4.62 3.83 -8.01
CA ILE A 47 -5.99 4.06 -8.50
C ILE A 47 -6.01 5.23 -9.49
N ILE A 48 -5.37 6.35 -9.17
CA ILE A 48 -5.38 7.55 -10.03
C ILE A 48 -4.60 7.33 -11.33
N PHE A 49 -3.40 6.74 -11.26
CA PHE A 49 -2.49 6.68 -12.41
C PHE A 49 -2.74 5.48 -13.33
N ILE A 50 -3.22 4.36 -12.80
CA ILE A 50 -3.36 3.12 -13.58
C ILE A 50 -4.84 2.78 -13.74
N PHE A 51 -5.57 2.69 -12.63
CA PHE A 51 -6.91 2.15 -12.65
C PHE A 51 -7.94 3.09 -13.28
N LEU A 52 -7.90 4.38 -12.92
CA LEU A 52 -8.82 5.39 -13.40
C LEU A 52 -8.77 5.58 -14.93
N PRO A 53 -7.60 5.77 -15.58
CA PRO A 53 -7.55 5.88 -17.03
C PRO A 53 -8.01 4.59 -17.72
N PHE A 54 -7.68 3.42 -17.17
CA PHE A 54 -8.11 2.13 -17.72
C PHE A 54 -9.64 1.96 -17.66
N GLU A 55 -10.25 2.14 -16.48
CA GLU A 55 -11.69 2.01 -16.29
C GLU A 55 -12.48 3.03 -17.12
N SER A 56 -11.95 4.24 -17.25
CA SER A 56 -12.58 5.29 -18.04
C SER A 56 -12.75 4.98 -19.51
N LEU A 57 -11.98 4.02 -20.03
CA LEU A 57 -12.02 3.61 -21.43
C LEU A 57 -13.13 2.60 -21.72
N TYR A 58 -13.43 1.72 -20.75
CA TYR A 58 -14.37 0.60 -20.92
C TYR A 58 -15.74 0.82 -20.27
N LYS A 59 -15.83 1.73 -19.28
CA LYS A 59 -17.05 1.95 -18.49
C LYS A 59 -17.66 3.33 -18.71
N PRO A 60 -18.99 3.47 -18.53
CA PRO A 60 -19.65 4.76 -18.69
C PRO A 60 -19.21 5.75 -17.59
N LEU A 61 -19.11 7.02 -17.98
CA LEU A 61 -18.60 8.11 -17.13
C LEU A 61 -19.28 8.20 -15.75
N TRP A 62 -20.60 8.01 -15.67
CA TRP A 62 -21.35 8.12 -14.41
C TRP A 62 -20.89 7.08 -13.37
N LEU A 63 -20.56 5.87 -13.80
CA LEU A 63 -20.12 4.79 -12.93
C LEU A 63 -18.73 5.10 -12.37
N VAL A 64 -17.85 5.67 -13.19
CA VAL A 64 -16.52 6.12 -12.78
C VAL A 64 -16.62 7.24 -11.74
N ILE A 65 -17.52 8.21 -11.94
CA ILE A 65 -17.76 9.29 -10.98
C ILE A 65 -18.26 8.74 -9.64
N MET A 66 -19.23 7.81 -9.65
CA MET A 66 -19.73 7.16 -8.43
C MET A 66 -18.62 6.42 -7.68
N LEU A 67 -17.76 5.71 -8.41
CA LEU A 67 -16.62 4.99 -7.82
C LEU A 67 -15.59 5.95 -7.20
N CYS A 68 -15.31 7.09 -7.84
CA CYS A 68 -14.45 8.13 -7.29
C CYS A 68 -15.01 8.69 -5.98
N MET A 69 -16.31 9.02 -5.95
CA MET A 69 -16.97 9.53 -4.74
C MET A 69 -16.89 8.52 -3.59
N MET A 70 -17.15 7.24 -3.88
CA MET A 70 -17.04 6.16 -2.90
C MET A 70 -15.61 5.97 -2.40
N THR A 71 -14.61 6.08 -3.28
CA THR A 71 -13.19 5.98 -2.93
C THR A 71 -12.77 7.11 -1.99
N VAL A 72 -13.17 8.35 -2.27
CA VAL A 72 -12.89 9.51 -1.40
C VAL A 72 -13.54 9.32 -0.03
N TYR A 73 -14.76 8.80 0.02
CA TYR A 73 -15.44 8.49 1.28
C TYR A 73 -14.67 7.44 2.11
N PHE A 74 -14.25 6.33 1.50
CA PHE A 74 -13.50 5.30 2.21
C PHE A 74 -12.13 5.79 2.69
N VAL A 75 -11.39 6.51 1.84
CA VAL A 75 -10.10 7.10 2.23
C VAL A 75 -10.27 8.04 3.41
N SER A 76 -11.27 8.92 3.36
CA SER A 76 -11.57 9.86 4.46
C SER A 76 -11.96 9.13 5.75
N SER A 77 -12.77 8.07 5.64
CA SER A 77 -13.20 7.25 6.78
C SER A 77 -12.04 6.52 7.43
N ILE A 78 -11.12 5.97 6.64
CA ILE A 78 -9.91 5.29 7.13
C ILE A 78 -8.99 6.29 7.83
N VAL A 79 -8.70 7.43 7.19
CA VAL A 79 -7.86 8.49 7.76
C VAL A 79 -8.46 9.00 9.07
N PHE A 80 -9.77 9.26 9.10
CA PHE A 80 -10.46 9.72 10.31
C PHE A 80 -10.39 8.69 11.44
N SER A 81 -10.68 7.43 11.15
CA SER A 81 -10.63 6.35 12.15
C SER A 81 -9.23 6.17 12.72
N TYR A 82 -8.22 6.29 11.86
CA TYR A 82 -6.82 6.16 12.24
C TYR A 82 -6.30 7.37 13.01
N TYR A 83 -6.70 8.58 12.60
CA TYR A 83 -6.45 9.81 13.32
C TYR A 83 -7.05 9.76 14.72
N MET A 84 -8.29 9.30 14.83
CA MET A 84 -8.94 9.10 16.12
C MET A 84 -8.16 8.07 16.94
N ALA A 85 -7.79 6.92 16.39
CA ALA A 85 -7.01 5.91 17.11
C ALA A 85 -5.65 6.43 17.65
N CYS A 86 -5.01 7.37 16.96
CA CYS A 86 -3.75 7.99 17.40
C CYS A 86 -3.94 9.06 18.48
N ASN A 87 -5.01 9.84 18.39
CA ASN A 87 -5.24 11.00 19.25
C ASN A 87 -6.12 10.70 20.46
N THR A 88 -6.98 9.68 20.39
CA THR A 88 -7.62 9.15 21.58
C THR A 88 -6.52 8.60 22.47
N HIS A 89 -6.31 9.25 23.62
CA HIS A 89 -5.42 8.72 24.64
C HIS A 89 -5.76 7.25 24.85
N PRO A 90 -4.78 6.33 24.85
CA PRO A 90 -5.05 4.95 25.20
C PRO A 90 -5.66 5.01 26.59
N GLY A 91 -6.98 4.79 26.68
CA GLY A 91 -7.74 5.05 27.89
C GLY A 91 -7.03 4.30 29.00
N SER A 92 -6.32 5.02 29.87
CA SER A 92 -5.34 4.45 30.78
C SER A 92 -6.09 3.49 31.69
N PRO A 93 -6.07 2.17 31.46
CA PRO A 93 -6.72 1.30 32.40
C PRO A 93 -5.81 1.38 33.63
N ARG A 94 -6.37 1.74 34.80
CA ARG A 94 -5.60 2.07 36.02
C ARG A 94 -4.37 1.17 36.08
N LYS A 95 -3.18 1.78 36.09
CA LYS A 95 -1.87 1.10 36.20
C LYS A 95 -1.73 0.49 37.60
N GLY A 96 -2.65 -0.39 37.99
CA GLY A 96 -2.42 -1.32 39.07
C GLY A 96 -1.38 -2.33 38.60
N LYS A 97 -0.58 -2.88 39.51
CA LYS A 97 0.39 -3.96 39.26
C LYS A 97 -0.23 -5.25 38.67
N ARG A 98 -1.51 -5.24 38.31
CA ARG A 98 -2.26 -6.37 37.75
C ARG A 98 -2.06 -6.41 36.23
N SER A 99 -1.74 -7.57 35.69
CA SER A 99 -1.62 -7.81 34.24
C SER A 99 -2.91 -7.43 33.50
N PHE A 100 -2.84 -7.20 32.19
CA PHE A 100 -4.01 -6.90 31.33
C PHE A 100 -5.18 -7.87 31.57
N CYS A 101 -4.84 -9.14 31.81
CA CYS A 101 -5.79 -10.22 32.10
C CYS A 101 -6.41 -10.20 33.51
N ALA A 102 -5.83 -9.45 34.45
CA ALA A 102 -6.30 -9.33 35.82
C ALA A 102 -7.11 -8.05 36.08
N GLN A 103 -7.51 -7.32 35.03
CA GLN A 103 -8.41 -6.17 35.13
C GLN A 103 -9.89 -6.61 35.15
N GLU A 104 -10.58 -6.26 36.23
CA GLU A 104 -12.02 -6.54 36.45
C GLU A 104 -12.93 -5.91 35.38
N LYS A 105 -12.47 -4.83 34.72
CA LYS A 105 -13.22 -4.17 33.63
C LYS A 105 -13.36 -5.00 32.35
N LEU A 106 -12.59 -6.08 32.19
CA LEU A 106 -12.69 -6.97 31.03
C LEU A 106 -13.74 -8.09 31.20
N PHE A 107 -14.47 -8.15 32.32
CA PHE A 107 -15.46 -9.21 32.55
C PHE A 107 -16.61 -9.22 31.52
N PHE A 108 -16.89 -8.08 30.88
CA PHE A 108 -17.90 -7.99 29.83
C PHE A 108 -17.48 -8.60 28.48
N VAL A 109 -16.18 -8.87 28.29
CA VAL A 109 -15.68 -9.42 27.01
C VAL A 109 -15.68 -10.94 27.08
N SER A 110 -16.60 -11.59 26.35
CA SER A 110 -16.77 -13.05 26.33
C SER A 110 -15.53 -13.83 25.91
N TRP A 111 -14.56 -13.18 25.25
CA TRP A 111 -13.34 -13.78 24.69
C TRP A 111 -12.13 -13.61 25.61
N ARG A 112 -12.33 -13.13 26.84
CA ARG A 112 -11.26 -12.83 27.81
C ARG A 112 -10.38 -14.05 28.08
N ASP A 113 -10.98 -15.19 28.38
CA ASP A 113 -10.24 -16.38 28.79
C ASP A 113 -9.40 -16.91 27.64
N THR A 114 -9.89 -16.79 26.40
CA THR A 114 -9.14 -17.11 25.19
C THR A 114 -7.97 -16.15 24.97
N LEU A 115 -8.18 -14.83 25.09
CA LEU A 115 -7.12 -13.82 24.91
C LEU A 115 -6.01 -13.94 25.97
N CYS A 116 -6.35 -14.38 27.17
CA CYS A 116 -5.48 -14.45 28.33
C CYS A 116 -4.84 -15.82 28.56
N TYR A 117 -5.22 -16.83 27.78
CA TYR A 117 -4.63 -18.16 27.85
C TYR A 117 -3.16 -18.17 27.44
N SER A 118 -2.77 -17.31 26.49
CA SER A 118 -1.41 -17.32 25.96
C SER A 118 -1.03 -15.99 25.31
N ASN A 119 0.15 -15.45 25.67
CA ASN A 119 0.70 -14.23 25.07
C ASN A 119 0.85 -14.34 23.53
N TYR A 120 0.97 -15.56 22.99
CA TYR A 120 1.05 -15.81 21.57
C TYR A 120 -0.26 -15.50 20.82
N LEU A 121 -1.42 -15.64 21.48
CA LEU A 121 -2.73 -15.40 20.83
C LEU A 121 -2.99 -13.93 20.50
N VAL A 122 -2.28 -12.99 21.14
CA VAL A 122 -2.33 -11.57 20.81
C VAL A 122 -1.18 -11.18 19.88
N ALA A 123 0.01 -11.73 20.09
CA ALA A 123 1.17 -11.41 19.26
C ALA A 123 1.04 -11.91 17.82
N ILE A 124 0.45 -13.09 17.61
CA ILE A 124 0.31 -13.71 16.28
C ILE A 124 -0.60 -12.88 15.36
N PRO A 125 -1.84 -12.48 15.73
CA PRO A 125 -2.67 -11.66 14.87
C PRO A 125 -2.04 -10.32 14.52
N VAL A 126 -1.37 -9.67 15.47
CA VAL A 126 -0.66 -8.40 15.22
C VAL A 126 0.44 -8.62 14.19
N ALA A 127 1.27 -9.66 14.34
CA ALA A 127 2.31 -10.00 13.37
C ALA A 127 1.73 -10.32 11.98
N ILE A 128 0.63 -11.08 11.91
CA ILE A 128 -0.06 -11.40 10.67
C ILE A 128 -0.52 -10.12 9.95
N VAL A 129 -1.14 -9.17 10.67
CA VAL A 129 -1.56 -7.89 10.07
C VAL A 129 -0.39 -7.13 9.47
N PHE A 130 0.75 -7.06 10.17
CA PHE A 130 1.96 -6.42 9.64
C PHE A 130 2.48 -7.13 8.38
N LEU A 131 2.51 -8.47 8.38
CA LEU A 131 2.93 -9.26 7.22
C LEU A 131 2.00 -9.05 6.02
N LEU A 132 0.68 -9.01 6.25
CA LEU A 132 -0.31 -8.74 5.20
C LEU A 132 -0.14 -7.34 4.61
N CYS A 133 0.08 -6.31 5.43
CA CYS A 133 0.36 -4.96 4.93
C CYS A 133 1.62 -4.92 4.07
N LEU A 134 2.69 -5.59 4.50
CA LEU A 134 3.94 -5.68 3.74
C LEU A 134 3.73 -6.42 2.42
N GLN A 135 2.96 -7.50 2.43
CA GLN A 135 2.62 -8.26 1.25
C GLN A 135 1.81 -7.40 0.25
N ILE A 136 0.79 -6.69 0.69
CA ILE A 136 0.01 -5.77 -0.15
C ILE A 136 0.93 -4.69 -0.75
N PHE A 137 1.81 -4.11 0.07
CA PHE A 137 2.79 -3.13 -0.41
C PHE A 137 3.72 -3.70 -1.48
N ALA A 138 4.24 -4.92 -1.28
CA ALA A 138 5.13 -5.57 -2.23
C ALA A 138 4.42 -5.90 -3.55
N PHE A 139 3.23 -6.51 -3.50
CA PHE A 139 2.48 -6.87 -4.71
C PHE A 139 1.99 -5.63 -5.47
N ALA A 140 1.38 -4.67 -4.78
CA ALA A 140 0.94 -3.44 -5.42
C ALA A 140 2.14 -2.61 -5.93
N GLY A 141 3.25 -2.61 -5.18
CA GLY A 141 4.54 -2.02 -5.56
C GLY A 141 5.08 -2.60 -6.87
N PHE A 142 5.13 -3.93 -6.94
CA PHE A 142 5.56 -4.66 -8.10
C PHE A 142 4.67 -4.38 -9.32
N LEU A 143 3.34 -4.45 -9.15
CA LEU A 143 2.40 -4.16 -10.23
C LEU A 143 2.51 -2.71 -10.71
N PHE A 144 2.62 -1.75 -9.79
CA PHE A 144 2.84 -0.34 -10.14
C PHE A 144 4.11 -0.18 -10.96
N TRP A 145 5.22 -0.74 -10.47
CA TRP A 145 6.52 -0.67 -11.12
C TRP A 145 6.48 -1.29 -12.52
N GLN A 146 5.83 -2.44 -12.64
CA GLN A 146 5.69 -3.13 -13.90
C GLN A 146 4.86 -2.33 -14.92
N ASN A 147 3.73 -1.76 -14.49
CA ASN A 147 2.92 -0.89 -15.34
C ASN A 147 3.68 0.39 -15.72
N PHE A 148 4.38 1.01 -14.76
CA PHE A 148 5.20 2.19 -14.98
C PHE A 148 6.31 1.93 -16.02
N SER A 149 7.03 0.81 -15.90
CA SER A 149 8.04 0.40 -16.89
C SER A 149 7.44 0.19 -18.27
N MET A 150 6.32 -0.52 -18.39
CA MET A 150 5.69 -0.76 -19.70
C MET A 150 5.25 0.53 -20.39
N ILE A 151 4.59 1.44 -19.66
CA ILE A 151 4.17 2.74 -20.18
C ILE A 151 5.38 3.56 -20.63
N SER A 152 6.47 3.54 -19.85
CA SER A 152 7.68 4.30 -20.12
C SER A 152 8.35 3.90 -21.44
N PHE A 153 8.31 2.60 -21.79
CA PHE A 153 8.84 2.09 -23.06
C PHE A 153 7.82 2.03 -24.20
N GLY A 154 6.52 2.25 -23.92
CA GLY A 154 5.46 2.27 -24.92
C GLY A 154 5.06 0.88 -25.46
N ILE A 155 5.25 -0.17 -24.66
CA ILE A 155 5.00 -1.57 -25.05
C ILE A 155 3.77 -2.11 -24.33
N LEU A 156 2.92 -2.88 -25.02
CA LEU A 156 1.81 -3.59 -24.37
C LEU A 156 2.26 -4.89 -23.69
N TYR A 157 1.54 -5.31 -22.64
CA TYR A 157 1.81 -6.57 -21.94
C TYR A 157 1.84 -7.79 -22.88
N ILE A 158 0.95 -7.82 -23.89
CA ILE A 158 0.87 -8.91 -24.88
C ILE A 158 2.13 -8.95 -25.76
N GLU A 159 2.64 -7.80 -26.17
CA GLU A 159 3.86 -7.69 -26.96
C GLU A 159 5.09 -8.11 -26.14
N SER A 160 5.10 -7.78 -24.84
CA SER A 160 6.14 -8.24 -23.92
C SER A 160 6.13 -9.77 -23.73
N LEU A 161 4.97 -10.42 -23.75
CA LEU A 161 4.87 -11.88 -23.64
C LEU A 161 5.32 -12.59 -24.92
N LYS A 162 5.18 -11.94 -26.08
CA LYS A 162 5.57 -12.48 -27.38
C LYS A 162 7.06 -12.28 -27.70
N SER A 163 7.73 -11.38 -26.99
CA SER A 163 9.14 -11.05 -27.21
C SER A 163 10.08 -12.00 -26.46
N ASP A 164 10.83 -12.81 -27.21
CA ASP A 164 11.58 -13.99 -26.70
C ASP A 164 12.95 -13.69 -26.02
N LYS A 165 13.29 -12.44 -25.65
CA LYS A 165 14.68 -12.13 -25.21
C LYS A 165 14.85 -11.08 -24.10
N LYS A 166 15.91 -11.31 -23.31
CA LYS A 166 16.72 -10.51 -22.34
C LYS A 166 16.47 -9.00 -22.17
N SER A 167 15.91 -8.30 -23.15
CA SER A 167 15.55 -6.87 -23.09
C SER A 167 14.48 -6.57 -22.02
N SER A 168 13.59 -7.52 -21.75
CA SER A 168 12.51 -7.39 -20.75
C SER A 168 13.04 -7.06 -19.35
N LEU A 169 14.12 -7.71 -18.89
CA LEU A 169 14.69 -7.44 -17.56
C LEU A 169 15.33 -6.05 -17.47
N GLN A 170 16.05 -5.61 -18.51
CA GLN A 170 16.64 -4.27 -18.54
C GLN A 170 15.55 -3.18 -18.54
N MET A 171 14.41 -3.46 -19.19
CA MET A 171 13.22 -2.62 -19.19
C MET A 171 12.63 -2.44 -17.78
N TYR A 172 12.55 -3.52 -16.99
CA TYR A 172 12.07 -3.47 -15.62
C TYR A 172 13.08 -2.84 -14.66
N LEU A 173 14.38 -3.08 -14.85
CA LEU A 173 15.41 -2.55 -13.94
C LEU A 173 15.66 -1.05 -14.13
N TRP A 174 15.45 -0.51 -15.33
CA TRP A 174 15.74 0.90 -15.64
C TRP A 174 14.67 1.57 -16.53
N PRO A 175 13.48 1.86 -15.99
CA PRO A 175 12.39 2.50 -16.73
C PRO A 175 12.69 3.94 -17.19
N PHE A 176 13.57 4.65 -16.47
CA PHE A 176 13.90 6.04 -16.77
C PHE A 176 14.82 6.22 -17.98
N GLY A 177 15.49 5.15 -18.43
CA GLY A 177 16.31 5.19 -19.66
C GLY A 177 15.54 4.85 -20.92
N ALA A 178 14.20 4.80 -20.86
CA ALA A 178 13.39 4.48 -22.01
C ALA A 178 13.54 5.52 -23.13
N PRO A 179 13.72 5.09 -24.39
CA PRO A 179 13.75 6.01 -25.51
C PRO A 179 12.41 6.73 -25.62
N ASN A 180 12.43 8.06 -25.74
CA ASN A 180 11.24 8.91 -25.86
C ASN A 180 10.26 8.80 -24.67
N PHE A 181 10.75 8.60 -23.44
CA PHE A 181 9.94 8.52 -22.20
C PHE A 181 8.79 9.54 -22.14
N THR A 182 9.09 10.84 -22.31
CA THR A 182 8.07 11.90 -22.24
C THR A 182 7.03 11.77 -23.35
N LYS A 183 7.41 11.31 -24.54
CA LYS A 183 6.48 11.11 -25.67
C LYS A 183 5.56 9.92 -25.40
N ASN A 184 6.10 8.83 -24.85
CA ASN A 184 5.33 7.63 -24.52
C ASN A 184 4.29 7.94 -23.43
N TRP A 185 4.69 8.64 -22.37
CA TRP A 185 3.77 9.12 -21.34
C TRP A 185 2.74 10.11 -21.87
N ARG A 186 3.14 11.02 -22.78
CA ARG A 186 2.22 11.96 -23.43
C ARG A 186 1.19 11.24 -24.30
N ASN A 187 1.60 10.19 -25.01
CA ASN A 187 0.74 9.34 -25.82
C ASN A 187 -0.22 8.53 -24.93
N PHE A 188 0.27 7.91 -23.86
CA PHE A 188 -0.55 7.14 -22.90
C PHE A 188 -1.62 8.01 -22.24
N LEU A 189 -1.26 9.24 -21.83
CA LEU A 189 -2.19 10.20 -21.22
C LEU A 189 -3.08 10.92 -22.24
N GLY A 190 -2.94 10.67 -23.55
CA GLY A 190 -3.76 11.31 -24.57
C GLY A 190 -3.60 12.83 -24.67
N LEU A 191 -2.44 13.38 -24.31
CA LEU A 191 -2.12 14.81 -24.24
C LEU A 191 -1.76 15.42 -25.62
N HIS A 192 -2.54 15.11 -26.65
CA HIS A 192 -2.43 15.71 -27.99
C HIS A 192 -3.36 16.92 -28.15
N PHE A 193 -2.98 17.88 -29.00
CA PHE A 193 -3.78 19.08 -29.36
C PHE A 193 -4.16 20.04 -28.20
N GLY A 194 -3.19 20.48 -27.40
CA GLY A 194 -3.41 21.61 -26.45
C GLY A 194 -4.20 21.28 -25.17
N ARG A 195 -4.47 20.00 -24.91
CA ARG A 195 -5.14 19.52 -23.68
C ARG A 195 -4.24 19.70 -22.45
N ARG A 196 -4.76 20.31 -21.38
CA ARG A 196 -4.02 20.55 -20.13
C ARG A 196 -4.12 19.36 -19.17
N PHE A 197 -3.01 19.02 -18.52
CA PHE A 197 -2.82 17.89 -17.58
C PHE A 197 -3.96 17.75 -16.55
N TRP A 198 -4.33 18.84 -15.88
CA TRP A 198 -5.34 18.83 -14.82
C TRP A 198 -6.80 18.67 -15.29
N SER A 199 -7.11 19.02 -16.54
CA SER A 199 -8.50 19.03 -17.04
C SER A 199 -8.87 17.79 -17.85
N HIS A 200 -7.89 16.99 -18.30
CA HIS A 200 -8.12 15.90 -19.27
C HIS A 200 -7.51 14.55 -18.86
N ILE A 201 -6.82 14.48 -17.71
CA ILE A 201 -6.32 13.23 -17.12
C ILE A 201 -7.24 12.75 -15.98
N LEU A 202 -7.85 13.68 -15.23
CA LEU A 202 -8.84 13.37 -14.19
C LEU A 202 -10.27 13.18 -14.75
N LEU A 203 -10.52 13.59 -15.99
CA LEU A 203 -11.78 13.39 -16.69
C LEU A 203 -11.56 12.42 -17.86
N PRO A 204 -12.38 11.37 -18.01
CA PRO A 204 -12.30 10.39 -19.10
C PRO A 204 -12.23 11.06 -20.47
N SER A 205 -11.09 10.95 -21.15
CA SER A 205 -10.98 11.36 -22.55
C SER A 205 -11.22 10.13 -23.43
N THR A 206 -12.38 10.12 -24.10
CA THR A 206 -12.85 9.13 -25.10
C THR A 206 -12.03 9.13 -26.40
N HIS A 207 -10.72 9.29 -26.31
CA HIS A 207 -9.86 9.29 -27.48
C HIS A 207 -9.62 7.86 -27.96
N LYS A 208 -9.68 7.65 -29.27
CA LYS A 208 -9.35 6.35 -29.87
C LYS A 208 -7.85 6.07 -29.64
N PRO A 209 -7.47 4.83 -29.32
CA PRO A 209 -6.07 4.45 -29.23
C PRO A 209 -5.39 4.70 -30.59
N PHE A 210 -4.22 5.35 -30.56
CA PHE A 210 -3.40 5.53 -31.74
C PHE A 210 -2.75 4.18 -32.07
N PHE A 211 -3.32 3.45 -33.03
CA PHE A 211 -2.63 2.33 -33.64
C PHE A 211 -1.51 2.90 -34.50
N HIS A 212 -0.26 2.49 -34.26
CA HIS A 212 0.77 2.65 -35.26
C HIS A 212 0.29 1.89 -36.51
N GLU A 213 0.25 2.58 -37.64
CA GLU A 213 -0.07 1.97 -38.92
C GLU A 213 0.73 0.68 -39.09
N GLU A 214 -0.02 -0.34 -39.48
CA GLU A 214 0.37 -1.69 -39.77
C GLU A 214 1.66 -1.72 -40.59
N TYR A 215 2.68 -2.44 -40.09
CA TYR A 215 3.80 -2.84 -40.92
C TYR A 215 3.23 -3.72 -42.04
N THR A 216 2.98 -3.13 -43.21
CA THR A 216 2.70 -3.88 -44.44
C THR A 216 3.99 -4.64 -44.78
N PRO A 217 4.02 -5.99 -44.67
CA PRO A 217 5.15 -6.72 -45.22
C PRO A 217 5.21 -6.43 -46.73
N PRO A 218 6.42 -6.31 -47.32
CA PRO A 218 6.52 -6.12 -48.76
C PRO A 218 5.80 -7.29 -49.44
N MET A 219 4.84 -6.97 -50.31
CA MET A 219 4.25 -7.97 -51.19
C MET A 219 5.40 -8.63 -51.96
N CYS A 220 5.59 -9.94 -51.76
CA CYS A 220 6.38 -10.73 -52.68
C CYS A 220 5.68 -10.62 -54.04
N ASN A 221 6.29 -9.87 -54.96
CA ASN A 221 5.92 -9.95 -56.36
C ASN A 221 6.24 -11.37 -56.84
N LEU A 222 5.25 -12.00 -57.46
CA LEU A 222 5.36 -13.28 -58.18
C LEU A 222 6.54 -13.31 -59.14
#